data_AF-A0A349A3T7-F1
#
_entry.id   AF-A0A349A3T7-F1
#
_cell.length_a   1.000
_cell.length_b   1.000
_cell.length_c   1.000
_cell.angle_alpha   90.00
_cell.angle_beta   90.00
_cell.angle_gamma   90.00
#
_symmetry.space_group_name_H-M   'P 1'
#
loop_
_entity.id
_entity.type
_entity.pdbx_description
1 polymer ?
#
loop_
_entity_poly.entity_id
_entity_poly.type
_entity_poly.pdbx_seq_one_letter_code
_entity_poly.pdbx_strand_id
1 'polypeptide(L)'
;MSPPSRYSLCGPWPCAIQEKRNFSHPLSKDLFSMLLGRYLFQSVFIDQAILSEFKGVDFRGAFGPALKKVVCALKQLDCSGCSLSRRCLYPLVFGGAEHKDRRAPSTVRSRPARSVARLPGRPLTIVVRQDQERAREARDRLATSPHPCVIEPPDSAQIRFHPREAFAFELLLFGKANESIPYFVQAFQQMGRMGVGRSVEGRRSRFLLQTVRAAERVLYAGEGQPILDEAATVDLKKRLLYDLATVPADLSGSLTVRLRTPLKLKSGHPENVSLPFDALVRETLQRVASLCHAFGNGEPALDYRGLTERATRVQTLGQALEAVNPVDGTNRRDRELLQGGLTGEVRYGDGWAEFFPLLRFAEQVHLGEETTFGLGRIELVRSV
;
A
#
# COMPACT_ATOMS: atom_id res chain seq x y z
N MET A 1 -6.35 -23.64 -72.23
CA MET A 1 -7.72 -23.82 -72.71
C MET A 1 -8.66 -23.36 -71.60
N SER A 2 -9.53 -22.42 -71.92
CA SER A 2 -10.51 -21.80 -70.99
C SER A 2 -11.76 -22.69 -70.82
N PRO A 3 -12.80 -22.21 -70.08
CA PRO A 3 -13.45 -22.76 -68.87
C PRO A 3 -14.68 -23.68 -69.22
N PRO A 4 -15.66 -24.05 -68.33
CA PRO A 4 -16.70 -23.17 -67.73
C PRO A 4 -17.07 -23.56 -66.25
N SER A 5 -17.69 -22.76 -65.38
CA SER A 5 -18.95 -21.98 -65.34
C SER A 5 -20.22 -22.74 -64.83
N ARG A 6 -20.76 -22.22 -63.72
CA ARG A 6 -22.19 -22.02 -63.33
C ARG A 6 -22.91 -22.98 -62.35
N TYR A 7 -23.31 -22.36 -61.22
CA TYR A 7 -24.59 -22.38 -60.44
C TYR A 7 -25.50 -23.64 -60.51
N SER A 8 -26.09 -24.21 -59.44
CA SER A 8 -27.02 -23.58 -58.47
C SER A 8 -27.44 -24.52 -57.30
N LEU A 9 -27.39 -24.00 -56.06
CA LEU A 9 -28.32 -24.09 -54.91
C LEU A 9 -29.29 -25.29 -54.70
N CYS A 10 -29.13 -26.03 -53.59
CA CYS A 10 -30.09 -26.16 -52.46
C CYS A 10 -29.52 -27.06 -51.33
N GLY A 11 -29.63 -26.61 -50.06
CA GLY A 11 -29.11 -27.28 -48.83
C GLY A 11 -29.94 -28.51 -48.36
N PRO A 12 -29.71 -29.09 -47.14
CA PRO A 12 -29.36 -28.41 -45.88
C PRO A 12 -28.24 -29.04 -44.97
N TRP A 13 -27.54 -28.17 -44.22
CA TRP A 13 -26.87 -28.26 -42.89
C TRP A 13 -26.41 -29.59 -42.24
N PRO A 14 -25.41 -29.61 -41.32
CA PRO A 14 -24.20 -28.76 -41.21
C PRO A 14 -22.92 -29.55 -40.84
N CYS A 15 -21.78 -29.30 -41.50
CA CYS A 15 -20.47 -29.69 -40.97
C CYS A 15 -19.33 -28.87 -41.61
N ALA A 16 -18.72 -27.98 -40.84
CA ALA A 16 -17.39 -27.37 -41.05
C ALA A 16 -17.19 -26.42 -39.85
N ILE A 17 -16.34 -26.66 -38.84
CA ILE A 17 -14.90 -26.97 -38.85
C ILE A 17 -14.12 -25.99 -39.74
N GLN A 18 -13.35 -25.13 -39.06
CA GLN A 18 -12.19 -24.33 -39.52
C GLN A 18 -12.55 -23.22 -40.54
N GLU A 19 -12.18 -21.95 -40.38
CA GLU A 19 -10.91 -21.40 -39.91
C GLU A 19 -11.17 -20.08 -39.16
N LYS A 20 -10.72 -19.97 -37.91
CA LYS A 20 -10.44 -18.67 -37.29
C LYS A 20 -8.94 -18.50 -37.20
N ARG A 21 -8.48 -17.50 -37.94
CA ARG A 21 -7.13 -16.95 -37.95
C ARG A 21 -6.57 -16.85 -36.53
N ASN A 22 -5.39 -17.40 -36.37
CA ASN A 22 -4.50 -17.18 -35.24
C ASN A 22 -4.26 -15.67 -35.04
N PHE A 23 -4.93 -15.10 -34.06
CA PHE A 23 -4.36 -14.01 -33.27
C PHE A 23 -3.91 -14.64 -31.95
N SER A 24 -2.63 -15.00 -31.91
CA SER A 24 -1.92 -15.35 -30.68
C SER A 24 -1.88 -14.13 -29.77
N HIS A 25 -2.94 -13.94 -28.98
CA HIS A 25 -2.87 -13.12 -27.78
C HIS A 25 -1.96 -13.82 -26.76
N PRO A 26 -0.96 -13.14 -26.17
CA PRO A 26 -0.29 -13.64 -24.99
C PRO A 26 -1.23 -13.48 -23.78
N LEU A 27 -2.25 -14.33 -23.69
CA LEU A 27 -3.11 -14.46 -22.52
C LEU A 27 -2.68 -15.70 -21.73
N SER A 28 -1.67 -15.59 -20.85
CA SER A 28 -1.45 -16.57 -19.75
C SER A 28 -0.24 -16.30 -18.81
N LYS A 29 0.10 -15.06 -18.43
CA LYS A 29 1.14 -14.84 -17.39
C LYS A 29 0.76 -14.04 -16.14
N ASP A 30 -0.34 -13.28 -16.12
CA ASP A 30 -0.57 -12.27 -15.06
C ASP A 30 -1.58 -12.63 -13.95
N LEU A 31 -1.98 -13.90 -13.81
CA LEU A 31 -3.15 -14.22 -12.97
C LEU A 31 -2.87 -14.51 -11.49
N PHE A 32 -1.63 -14.50 -10.98
CA PHE A 32 -1.37 -14.94 -9.59
C PHE A 32 -0.31 -14.15 -8.78
N SER A 33 0.11 -12.96 -9.21
CA SER A 33 1.30 -12.33 -8.63
C SER A 33 0.99 -11.27 -7.58
N MET A 34 1.51 -11.45 -6.36
CA MET A 34 1.59 -10.36 -5.37
C MET A 34 2.88 -9.58 -5.67
N LEU A 35 2.77 -8.58 -6.55
CA LEU A 35 3.91 -7.77 -6.97
C LEU A 35 4.25 -6.71 -5.92
N LEU A 36 5.52 -6.65 -5.52
CA LEU A 36 6.10 -5.56 -4.75
C LEU A 36 7.03 -4.75 -5.63
N GLY A 37 6.79 -3.44 -5.72
CA GLY A 37 7.79 -2.48 -6.22
C GLY A 37 8.30 -1.61 -5.09
N ARG A 38 9.62 -1.38 -5.07
CA ARG A 38 10.30 -0.44 -4.15
C ARG A 38 10.85 0.73 -4.96
N TYR A 39 10.47 1.94 -4.59
CA TYR A 39 10.84 3.15 -5.30
C TYR A 39 11.51 4.14 -4.36
N LEU A 40 12.77 4.44 -4.61
CA LEU A 40 13.55 5.41 -3.85
C LEU A 40 13.37 6.80 -4.46
N PHE A 41 12.83 7.73 -3.68
CA PHE A 41 12.65 9.13 -4.05
C PHE A 41 13.75 9.96 -3.40
N GLN A 42 14.61 10.59 -4.21
CA GLN A 42 15.65 11.49 -3.71
C GLN A 42 15.23 12.93 -3.96
N SER A 43 15.26 13.74 -2.92
CA SER A 43 14.73 15.10 -2.92
C SER A 43 15.66 16.06 -2.19
N VAL A 44 15.46 17.34 -2.41
CA VAL A 44 16.21 18.41 -1.75
C VAL A 44 15.24 19.47 -1.21
N PHE A 45 15.42 19.89 0.04
CA PHE A 45 14.62 20.96 0.61
C PHE A 45 14.95 22.31 -0.05
N ILE A 46 13.92 23.10 -0.33
CA ILE A 46 14.07 24.47 -0.86
C ILE A 46 14.07 25.46 0.32
N ASP A 47 13.15 25.25 1.25
CA ASP A 47 12.99 26.06 2.45
C ASP A 47 13.56 25.31 3.66
N GLN A 48 13.79 26.01 4.77
CA GLN A 48 14.09 25.34 6.04
C GLN A 48 12.88 24.48 6.46
N ALA A 49 13.13 23.23 6.83
CA ALA A 49 12.07 22.30 7.19
C ALA A 49 12.14 21.85 8.64
N ILE A 50 10.98 21.75 9.28
CA ILE A 50 10.82 21.13 10.59
C ILE A 50 9.81 19.99 10.43
N LEU A 51 10.31 18.77 10.47
CA LEU A 51 9.49 17.56 10.47
C LEU A 51 9.17 17.12 11.91
N SER A 52 8.11 16.36 12.07
CA SER A 52 7.86 15.57 13.26
C SER A 52 8.94 14.51 13.43
N GLU A 53 9.13 14.09 14.68
CA GLU A 53 10.04 13.00 15.05
C GLU A 53 9.71 11.73 14.24
N PHE A 54 8.45 11.33 14.28
CA PHE A 54 7.92 10.34 13.36
C PHE A 54 7.42 11.00 12.06
N LYS A 55 8.34 11.08 11.09
CA LYS A 55 8.15 11.72 9.78
C LYS A 55 7.02 11.12 8.95
N GLY A 56 6.62 9.88 9.24
CA GLY A 56 5.52 9.19 8.56
C GLY A 56 4.24 10.02 8.53
N VAL A 57 3.92 10.75 9.62
CA VAL A 57 2.73 11.62 9.68
C VAL A 57 2.80 12.77 8.68
N ASP A 58 3.96 13.43 8.60
CA ASP A 58 4.14 14.57 7.70
C ASP A 58 4.03 14.15 6.25
N PHE A 59 4.73 13.06 5.88
CA PHE A 59 4.73 12.54 4.53
C PHE A 59 3.36 12.03 4.13
N ARG A 60 2.77 11.15 4.93
CA ARG A 60 1.46 10.56 4.66
C ARG A 60 0.35 11.61 4.65
N GLY A 61 0.44 12.63 5.51
CA GLY A 61 -0.51 13.73 5.62
C GLY A 61 -0.41 14.77 4.49
N ALA A 62 0.79 15.04 3.97
CA ALA A 62 0.96 15.92 2.81
C ALA A 62 0.72 15.20 1.48
N PHE A 63 1.01 13.90 1.40
CA PHE A 63 0.83 13.08 0.21
C PHE A 63 -0.64 12.98 -0.23
N GLY A 64 -1.59 12.85 0.70
CA GLY A 64 -3.01 12.71 0.34
C GLY A 64 -3.58 13.88 -0.46
N PRO A 65 -3.53 15.12 0.07
CA PRO A 65 -3.95 16.31 -0.67
C PRO A 65 -3.21 16.46 -2.01
N ALA A 66 -1.93 16.10 -2.08
CA ALA A 66 -1.15 16.17 -3.31
C ALA A 66 -1.60 15.14 -4.35
N LEU A 67 -1.77 13.87 -3.97
CA LEU A 67 -2.29 12.81 -4.84
C LEU A 67 -3.68 13.17 -5.35
N LYS A 68 -4.58 13.60 -4.46
CA LYS A 68 -5.93 14.05 -4.83
C LYS A 68 -5.88 15.15 -5.88
N LYS A 69 -4.99 16.14 -5.72
CA LYS A 69 -4.84 17.24 -6.68
C LYS A 69 -4.35 16.77 -8.05
N VAL A 70 -3.54 15.72 -8.11
CA VAL A 70 -3.04 15.14 -9.37
C VAL A 70 -4.09 14.27 -10.06
N VAL A 71 -4.78 13.39 -9.33
CA VAL A 71 -5.63 12.36 -9.94
C VAL A 71 -7.12 12.72 -10.02
N CYS A 72 -7.57 13.76 -9.31
CA CYS A 72 -9.00 14.10 -9.25
C CYS A 72 -9.45 14.85 -10.52
N ALA A 73 -10.01 14.11 -11.48
CA ALA A 73 -10.60 14.67 -12.69
C ALA A 73 -11.75 15.67 -12.42
N LEU A 74 -12.52 15.44 -11.34
CA LEU A 74 -13.70 16.24 -11.01
C LEU A 74 -13.42 17.42 -10.06
N LYS A 75 -12.18 17.56 -9.57
CA LYS A 75 -11.75 18.57 -8.58
C LYS A 75 -12.69 18.71 -7.37
N GLN A 76 -13.27 17.59 -6.93
CA GLN A 76 -14.24 17.57 -5.83
C GLN A 76 -13.56 17.64 -4.47
N LEU A 77 -14.23 18.33 -3.54
CA LEU A 77 -13.82 18.38 -2.14
C LEU A 77 -14.14 17.07 -1.41
N ASP A 78 -15.20 16.36 -1.79
CA ASP A 78 -15.62 15.10 -1.17
C ASP A 78 -15.68 13.95 -2.19
N CYS A 79 -15.18 12.78 -1.78
CA CYS A 79 -15.18 11.55 -2.58
C CYS A 79 -16.43 10.68 -2.34
N SER A 80 -17.26 10.96 -1.33
CA SER A 80 -18.38 10.10 -0.89
C SER A 80 -19.46 9.89 -1.95
N GLY A 81 -19.70 10.90 -2.79
CA GLY A 81 -20.63 10.87 -3.92
C GLY A 81 -19.98 10.71 -5.30
N CYS A 82 -18.67 10.50 -5.37
CA CYS A 82 -17.95 10.51 -6.65
C CYS A 82 -18.25 9.26 -7.50
N SER A 83 -18.71 9.45 -8.74
CA SER A 83 -18.98 8.37 -9.71
C SER A 83 -17.72 7.59 -10.11
N LEU A 84 -16.55 8.22 -10.02
CA LEU A 84 -15.26 7.61 -10.34
C LEU A 84 -14.60 6.92 -9.15
N SER A 85 -15.19 6.97 -7.95
CA SER A 85 -14.56 6.51 -6.70
C SER A 85 -14.06 5.06 -6.75
N ARG A 86 -14.72 4.17 -7.50
CA ARG A 86 -14.38 2.75 -7.61
C ARG A 86 -13.07 2.46 -8.36
N ARG A 87 -12.70 3.30 -9.31
CA ARG A 87 -11.49 3.13 -10.15
C ARG A 87 -10.46 4.23 -9.95
N CYS A 88 -10.78 5.25 -9.15
CA CYS A 88 -9.88 6.35 -8.88
C CYS A 88 -8.75 5.89 -7.94
N LEU A 89 -7.51 6.26 -8.28
CA LEU A 89 -6.32 5.92 -7.50
C LEU A 89 -6.38 6.46 -6.06
N TYR A 90 -6.99 7.64 -5.85
CA TYR A 90 -7.03 8.26 -4.52
C TYR A 90 -7.84 7.42 -3.51
N PRO A 91 -9.12 7.06 -3.74
CA PRO A 91 -9.83 6.15 -2.85
C PRO A 91 -9.18 4.77 -2.72
N LEU A 92 -8.55 4.24 -3.76
CA LEU A 92 -7.82 2.96 -3.69
C LEU A 92 -6.66 3.03 -2.69
N VAL A 93 -5.88 4.12 -2.71
CA VAL A 93 -4.74 4.31 -1.80
C VAL A 93 -5.19 4.64 -0.38
N PHE A 94 -6.36 5.27 -0.20
CA PHE A 94 -6.83 5.79 1.09
C PHE A 94 -7.99 5.01 1.71
N GLY A 95 -8.41 3.88 1.14
CA GLY A 95 -9.40 2.99 1.75
C GLY A 95 -10.86 3.47 1.61
N GLY A 96 -11.18 4.19 0.53
CA GLY A 96 -12.53 4.72 0.32
C GLY A 96 -12.76 6.11 0.93
N ALA A 97 -13.94 6.66 0.71
CA ALA A 97 -14.23 8.10 0.74
C ALA A 97 -14.31 8.80 2.12
N GLU A 98 -13.82 8.18 3.19
CA GLU A 98 -13.97 8.74 4.54
C GLU A 98 -12.75 9.54 5.03
N HIS A 99 -11.94 10.11 4.13
CA HIS A 99 -11.01 11.15 4.55
C HIS A 99 -11.77 12.47 4.69
N LYS A 100 -12.39 12.69 5.86
CA LYS A 100 -12.93 13.99 6.27
C LYS A 100 -11.80 15.01 6.25
N ASP A 101 -11.63 15.68 5.12
CA ASP A 101 -10.76 16.83 4.95
C ASP A 101 -11.36 17.98 5.79
N ARG A 102 -11.04 18.04 7.10
CA ARG A 102 -11.63 18.98 8.07
C ARG A 102 -11.22 20.45 7.86
N ARG A 103 -10.72 20.82 6.67
CA ARG A 103 -10.37 22.20 6.29
C ARG A 103 -11.48 22.95 5.54
N ALA A 104 -12.68 22.39 5.41
CA ALA A 104 -13.84 23.13 4.91
C ALA A 104 -14.57 23.87 6.06
N PRO A 105 -14.97 25.15 5.88
CA PRO A 105 -15.83 25.84 6.84
C PRO A 105 -17.13 25.07 7.01
N SER A 106 -17.50 24.78 8.25
CA SER A 106 -18.68 24.02 8.64
C SER A 106 -19.97 24.83 8.48
N THR A 107 -20.37 25.19 7.26
CA THR A 107 -21.70 25.75 7.02
C THR A 107 -22.21 25.42 5.61
N VAL A 108 -22.66 24.19 5.40
CA VAL A 108 -23.78 23.93 4.48
C VAL A 108 -24.75 23.02 5.21
N ARG A 109 -25.71 23.61 5.93
CA ARG A 109 -26.90 22.90 6.37
C ARG A 109 -27.64 22.43 5.11
N SER A 110 -27.63 21.13 4.86
CA SER A 110 -28.52 20.49 3.89
C SER A 110 -29.97 20.80 4.30
N ARG A 111 -30.66 21.64 3.51
CA ARG A 111 -32.12 21.83 3.66
C ARG A 111 -32.80 20.50 3.31
N PRO A 112 -33.83 20.06 4.06
CA PRO A 112 -34.59 18.89 3.67
C PRO A 112 -35.32 19.21 2.37
N ALA A 113 -35.25 18.28 1.42
CA ALA A 113 -35.96 18.37 0.16
C ALA A 113 -37.47 18.43 0.44
N ARG A 114 -38.11 19.55 0.08
CA ARG A 114 -39.57 19.64 0.03
C ARG A 114 -40.09 18.66 -1.01
N SER A 115 -41.06 17.84 -0.62
CA SER A 115 -41.83 16.99 -1.52
C SER A 115 -42.58 17.85 -2.53
N VAL A 116 -42.14 17.86 -3.78
CA VAL A 116 -42.88 18.46 -4.90
C VAL A 116 -43.79 17.39 -5.48
N ALA A 117 -45.09 17.66 -5.51
CA ALA A 117 -46.10 16.80 -6.10
C ALA A 117 -45.81 16.54 -7.59
N ARG A 118 -46.13 15.33 -8.06
CA ARG A 118 -45.86 14.86 -9.43
C ARG A 118 -46.75 15.58 -10.44
N LEU A 119 -46.13 16.17 -11.47
CA LEU A 119 -46.79 16.50 -12.73
C LEU A 119 -46.57 15.35 -13.74
N PRO A 120 -47.57 15.00 -14.56
CA PRO A 120 -47.45 13.92 -15.55
C PRO A 120 -46.66 14.41 -16.78
N GLY A 121 -45.68 13.60 -17.22
CA GLY A 121 -44.91 13.86 -18.45
C GLY A 121 -43.38 13.90 -18.30
N ARG A 122 -42.76 13.08 -17.44
CA ARG A 122 -41.30 12.95 -17.36
C ARG A 122 -40.77 11.65 -17.98
N PRO A 123 -39.58 11.68 -18.63
CA PRO A 123 -38.94 10.50 -19.18
C PRO A 123 -38.59 9.52 -18.05
N LEU A 124 -38.56 8.23 -18.39
CA LEU A 124 -38.27 7.14 -17.46
C LEU A 124 -36.95 7.37 -16.71
N THR A 125 -37.03 7.70 -15.42
CA THR A 125 -35.87 7.59 -14.53
C THR A 125 -35.72 6.13 -14.13
N ILE A 126 -34.83 5.41 -14.81
CA ILE A 126 -34.39 4.09 -14.36
C ILE A 126 -33.52 4.31 -13.11
N VAL A 127 -34.11 4.15 -11.93
CA VAL A 127 -33.34 4.07 -10.69
C VAL A 127 -32.88 2.63 -10.54
N VAL A 128 -31.66 2.33 -10.99
CA VAL A 128 -31.05 1.01 -10.85
C VAL A 128 -30.67 0.78 -9.38
N ARG A 129 -31.58 0.23 -8.57
CA ARG A 129 -31.32 -0.12 -7.16
C ARG A 129 -30.12 -1.06 -7.01
N GLN A 130 -29.93 -1.98 -7.95
CA GLN A 130 -28.82 -2.95 -7.96
C GLN A 130 -27.44 -2.29 -8.07
N ASP A 131 -27.33 -1.11 -8.71
CA ASP A 131 -26.05 -0.41 -8.87
C ASP A 131 -25.60 0.28 -7.57
N GLN A 132 -26.56 0.73 -6.75
CA GLN A 132 -26.28 1.37 -5.47
C GLN A 132 -25.83 0.36 -4.41
N GLU A 133 -26.45 -0.81 -4.33
CA GLU A 133 -26.03 -1.90 -3.44
C GLU A 133 -24.62 -2.39 -3.80
N ARG A 134 -24.36 -2.66 -5.09
CA ARG A 134 -23.01 -3.00 -5.57
C ARG A 134 -21.99 -1.89 -5.32
N ALA A 135 -22.41 -0.62 -5.25
CA ALA A 135 -21.52 0.51 -4.94
C ALA A 135 -21.14 0.53 -3.47
N ARG A 136 -22.11 0.24 -2.60
CA ARG A 136 -21.91 0.17 -1.16
C ARG A 136 -20.99 -0.99 -0.80
N GLU A 137 -21.27 -2.19 -1.30
CA GLU A 137 -20.42 -3.37 -1.07
C GLU A 137 -18.97 -3.15 -1.56
N ALA A 138 -18.79 -2.52 -2.72
CA ALA A 138 -17.45 -2.20 -3.22
C ALA A 138 -16.71 -1.21 -2.30
N ARG A 139 -17.42 -0.23 -1.71
CA ARG A 139 -16.84 0.73 -0.76
C ARG A 139 -16.48 0.06 0.57
N ASP A 140 -17.35 -0.80 1.09
CA ASP A 140 -17.11 -1.54 2.32
C ASP A 140 -15.91 -2.48 2.17
N ARG A 141 -15.74 -3.11 1.00
CA ARG A 141 -14.54 -3.89 0.64
C ARG A 141 -13.28 -3.03 0.57
N LEU A 142 -13.37 -1.82 0.01
CA LEU A 142 -12.24 -0.87 -0.04
C LEU A 142 -11.81 -0.40 1.36
N ALA A 143 -12.77 -0.22 2.28
CA ALA A 143 -12.50 0.20 3.66
C ALA A 143 -11.85 -0.90 4.51
N THR A 144 -12.06 -2.17 4.15
CA THR A 144 -11.53 -3.34 4.88
C THR A 144 -10.29 -3.94 4.24
N SER A 145 -9.95 -3.53 3.01
CA SER A 145 -8.77 -3.98 2.29
C SER A 145 -7.52 -3.26 2.80
N PRO A 146 -6.35 -3.95 2.87
CA PRO A 146 -5.10 -3.27 3.15
C PRO A 146 -4.82 -2.19 2.10
N HIS A 147 -4.16 -1.12 2.51
CA HIS A 147 -3.74 -0.09 1.57
C HIS A 147 -2.68 -0.63 0.59
N PRO A 148 -2.70 -0.21 -0.68
CA PRO A 148 -1.80 -0.71 -1.72
C PRO A 148 -0.40 -0.09 -1.68
N CYS A 149 -0.07 0.69 -0.65
CA CYS A 149 1.23 1.31 -0.52
C CYS A 149 1.67 1.52 0.93
N VAL A 150 2.98 1.61 1.11
CA VAL A 150 3.65 2.06 2.34
C VAL A 150 4.61 3.18 1.98
N ILE A 151 4.63 4.25 2.78
CA ILE A 151 5.65 5.31 2.67
C ILE A 151 6.66 5.08 3.78
N GLU A 152 7.90 4.75 3.42
CA GLU A 152 9.02 4.68 4.36
C GLU A 152 9.68 6.07 4.40
N PRO A 153 9.45 6.88 5.44
CA PRO A 153 10.06 8.20 5.53
C PRO A 153 11.59 8.12 5.75
N PRO A 154 12.31 9.25 5.70
CA PRO A 154 13.76 9.26 5.97
C PRO A 154 14.09 8.64 7.34
N ASP A 155 14.97 7.65 7.35
CA ASP A 155 15.38 6.86 8.53
C ASP A 155 16.41 7.60 9.41
N SER A 156 16.18 8.89 9.62
CA SER A 156 17.04 9.77 10.42
C SER A 156 16.28 10.35 11.59
N ALA A 157 16.92 10.47 12.76
CA ALA A 157 16.37 11.17 13.92
C ALA A 157 16.29 12.69 13.72
N GLN A 158 16.96 13.23 12.69
CA GLN A 158 16.97 14.66 12.38
C GLN A 158 15.57 15.19 12.09
N ILE A 159 15.16 16.23 12.80
CA ILE A 159 13.86 16.89 12.61
C ILE A 159 13.96 18.25 11.93
N ARG A 160 15.15 18.88 11.93
CA ARG A 160 15.40 20.17 11.29
C ARG A 160 16.29 19.98 10.09
N PHE A 161 15.86 20.49 8.93
CA PHE A 161 16.62 20.44 7.69
C PHE A 161 16.85 21.85 7.18
N HIS A 162 18.03 22.08 6.62
CA HIS A 162 18.42 23.35 6.04
C HIS A 162 18.01 23.42 4.55
N PRO A 163 17.86 24.64 4.00
CA PRO A 163 17.74 24.81 2.56
C PRO A 163 18.87 24.10 1.82
N ARG A 164 18.55 23.45 0.70
CA ARG A 164 19.45 22.66 -0.15
C ARG A 164 19.96 21.36 0.48
N GLU A 165 19.44 20.99 1.64
CA GLU A 165 19.75 19.70 2.26
C GLU A 165 18.98 18.57 1.59
N ALA A 166 19.70 17.49 1.24
CA ALA A 166 19.14 16.33 0.57
C ALA A 166 18.50 15.37 1.58
N PHE A 167 17.43 14.71 1.15
CA PHE A 167 16.80 13.63 1.89
C PHE A 167 16.25 12.59 0.92
N ALA A 168 16.04 11.37 1.41
CA ALA A 168 15.43 10.30 0.63
C ALA A 168 14.36 9.57 1.44
N PHE A 169 13.37 9.04 0.74
CA PHE A 169 12.30 8.23 1.30
C PHE A 169 11.92 7.15 0.28
N GLU A 170 11.33 6.05 0.74
CA GLU A 170 10.86 4.99 -0.14
C GLU A 170 9.33 4.94 -0.21
N LEU A 171 8.84 4.52 -1.37
CA LEU A 171 7.47 4.11 -1.58
C LEU A 171 7.45 2.64 -1.93
N LEU A 172 6.74 1.84 -1.15
CA LEU A 172 6.41 0.46 -1.49
C LEU A 172 5.04 0.45 -2.17
N LEU A 173 4.90 -0.22 -3.31
CA LEU A 173 3.63 -0.40 -4.00
C LEU A 173 3.31 -1.88 -4.16
N PHE A 174 2.06 -2.26 -3.89
CA PHE A 174 1.56 -3.63 -3.95
C PHE A 174 0.63 -3.85 -5.16
N GLY A 175 0.81 -4.97 -5.86
CA GLY A 175 -0.01 -5.39 -6.99
C GLY A 175 -0.09 -4.34 -8.10
N LYS A 176 -1.31 -4.10 -8.60
CA LYS A 176 -1.58 -3.19 -9.72
C LYS A 176 -1.25 -1.72 -9.43
N ALA A 177 -1.04 -1.33 -8.17
CA ALA A 177 -0.62 0.04 -7.87
C ALA A 177 0.74 0.39 -8.49
N ASN A 178 1.58 -0.61 -8.78
CA ASN A 178 2.84 -0.42 -9.51
C ASN A 178 2.64 0.16 -10.92
N GLU A 179 1.52 -0.16 -11.59
CA GLU A 179 1.17 0.41 -12.90
C GLU A 179 0.88 1.92 -12.81
N SER A 180 0.61 2.43 -11.60
CA SER A 180 0.28 3.82 -11.35
C SER A 180 1.48 4.67 -10.89
N ILE A 181 2.72 4.14 -10.95
CA ILE A 181 3.94 4.88 -10.53
C ILE A 181 4.03 6.31 -11.10
N PRO A 182 3.65 6.62 -12.36
CA PRO A 182 3.75 7.99 -12.88
C PRO A 182 2.88 8.98 -12.09
N TYR A 183 1.70 8.55 -11.63
CA TYR A 183 0.83 9.38 -10.80
C TYR A 183 1.41 9.62 -9.41
N PHE A 184 2.10 8.63 -8.83
CA PHE A 184 2.81 8.81 -7.56
C PHE A 184 3.98 9.80 -7.71
N VAL A 185 4.77 9.70 -8.78
CA VAL A 185 5.85 10.67 -9.08
C VAL A 185 5.30 12.09 -9.18
N GLN A 186 4.23 12.27 -9.95
CA GLN A 186 3.56 13.57 -10.07
C GLN A 186 2.98 14.05 -8.73
N ALA A 187 2.42 13.15 -7.92
CA ALA A 187 1.90 13.47 -6.60
C ALA A 187 3.01 13.94 -5.64
N PHE A 188 4.19 13.31 -5.67
CA PHE A 188 5.32 13.75 -4.85
C PHE A 188 5.95 15.07 -5.33
N GLN A 189 5.99 15.32 -6.65
CA GLN A 189 6.33 16.66 -7.17
C GLN A 189 5.31 17.71 -6.69
N GLN A 190 4.02 17.38 -6.74
CA GLN A 190 2.96 18.27 -6.27
C GLN A 190 3.01 18.50 -4.75
N MET A 191 3.36 17.47 -3.98
CA MET A 191 3.62 17.55 -2.55
C MET A 191 4.81 18.48 -2.26
N GLY A 192 5.90 18.37 -3.01
CA GLY A 192 7.06 19.25 -2.90
C GLY A 192 6.73 20.73 -3.09
N ARG A 193 5.82 21.04 -4.03
CA ARG A 193 5.31 22.41 -4.26
C ARG A 193 4.39 22.91 -3.13
N MET A 194 3.59 22.01 -2.55
CA MET A 194 2.64 22.33 -1.47
C MET A 194 3.31 22.43 -0.09
N GLY A 195 4.44 21.75 0.07
CA GLY A 195 5.23 21.69 1.27
C GLY A 195 4.81 20.59 2.26
N VAL A 196 5.77 20.18 3.08
CA VAL A 196 5.68 19.11 4.09
C VAL A 196 6.16 19.61 5.46
N GLY A 197 5.73 18.93 6.52
CA GLY A 197 6.15 19.23 7.88
C GLY A 197 5.32 20.30 8.59
N ARG A 198 5.86 20.77 9.71
CA ARG A 198 5.31 21.87 10.50
C ARG A 198 5.34 23.15 9.68
N SER A 199 4.32 23.98 9.87
CA SER A 199 4.25 25.27 9.21
C SER A 199 5.15 26.26 9.93
N VAL A 200 6.03 26.93 9.19
CA VAL A 200 6.85 28.06 9.65
C VAL A 200 6.30 29.30 8.94
N GLU A 201 5.95 30.35 9.69
CA GLU A 201 5.35 31.59 9.14
C GLU A 201 4.14 31.35 8.21
N GLY A 202 3.28 30.39 8.57
CA GLY A 202 2.07 30.07 7.81
C GLY A 202 2.30 29.28 6.50
N ARG A 203 3.55 28.86 6.20
CA ARG A 203 3.87 28.01 5.06
C ARG A 203 4.53 26.70 5.49
N ARG A 204 4.24 25.63 4.74
CA ARG A 204 4.98 24.37 4.87
C ARG A 204 6.22 24.38 4.00
N SER A 205 7.23 23.64 4.42
CA SER A 205 8.55 23.59 3.79
C SER A 205 8.48 22.90 2.43
N ARG A 206 8.87 23.59 1.36
CA ARG A 206 8.89 23.03 0.01
C ARG A 206 10.15 22.20 -0.22
N PHE A 207 10.04 21.26 -1.15
CA PHE A 207 11.18 20.48 -1.64
C PHE A 207 11.06 20.23 -3.14
N LEU A 208 12.18 19.91 -3.78
CA LEU A 208 12.26 19.49 -5.17
C LEU A 208 12.57 17.99 -5.23
N LEU A 209 11.78 17.25 -6.01
CA LEU A 209 12.09 15.86 -6.35
C LEU A 209 13.18 15.84 -7.41
N GLN A 210 14.32 15.23 -7.10
CA GLN A 210 15.47 15.16 -8.01
C GLN A 210 15.42 13.88 -8.83
N THR A 211 15.29 12.72 -8.18
CA THR A 211 15.32 11.42 -8.87
C THR A 211 14.33 10.44 -8.25
N VAL A 212 13.87 9.49 -9.07
CA VAL A 212 13.15 8.31 -8.60
C VAL A 212 13.82 7.08 -9.20
N ARG A 213 14.18 6.12 -8.36
CA ARG A 213 14.85 4.88 -8.78
C ARG A 213 14.07 3.65 -8.31
N ALA A 214 14.14 2.59 -9.11
CA ALA A 214 13.71 1.25 -8.72
C ALA A 214 14.87 0.30 -8.95
N ALA A 215 15.48 -0.18 -7.86
CA ALA A 215 16.80 -0.80 -7.88
C ALA A 215 17.80 0.10 -8.66
N GLU A 216 18.52 -0.44 -9.63
CA GLU A 216 19.48 0.34 -10.43
C GLU A 216 18.84 1.24 -11.49
N ARG A 217 17.55 1.05 -11.81
CA ARG A 217 16.86 1.78 -12.87
C ARG A 217 16.45 3.17 -12.40
N VAL A 218 16.63 4.18 -13.26
CA VAL A 218 16.18 5.55 -13.04
C VAL A 218 14.85 5.75 -13.77
N LEU A 219 13.78 6.01 -13.03
CA LEU A 219 12.42 6.24 -13.58
C LEU A 219 12.13 7.73 -13.80
N TYR A 220 12.83 8.59 -13.08
CA TYR A 220 12.70 10.04 -13.16
C TYR A 220 14.02 10.71 -12.77
N ALA A 221 14.38 11.78 -13.48
CA ALA A 221 15.59 12.57 -13.25
C ALA A 221 15.33 14.06 -13.57
N GLY A 222 14.66 14.77 -12.66
CA GLY A 222 14.42 16.22 -12.77
C GLY A 222 13.36 16.62 -13.80
N GLU A 223 13.44 17.85 -14.31
CA GLU A 223 12.35 18.51 -15.09
C GLU A 223 12.08 17.92 -16.49
N GLY A 224 12.70 16.80 -16.86
CA GLY A 224 12.40 16.04 -18.08
C GLY A 224 11.12 15.20 -17.96
N GLN A 225 10.58 14.77 -19.11
CA GLN A 225 9.56 13.72 -19.16
C GLN A 225 10.10 12.47 -18.44
N PRO A 226 9.32 11.82 -17.57
CA PRO A 226 9.78 10.63 -16.86
C PRO A 226 10.09 9.53 -17.87
N ILE A 227 11.26 8.89 -17.72
CA ILE A 227 11.65 7.73 -18.52
C ILE A 227 10.93 6.54 -17.91
N LEU A 228 9.71 6.27 -18.37
CA LEU A 228 8.87 5.22 -17.80
C LEU A 228 9.01 3.96 -18.65
N ASP A 229 9.93 3.10 -18.24
CA ASP A 229 9.95 1.68 -18.59
C ASP A 229 9.26 0.86 -17.47
N GLU A 230 8.92 -0.40 -17.73
CA GLU A 230 8.14 -1.24 -16.81
C GLU A 230 8.68 -1.24 -15.36
N ALA A 231 7.75 -1.25 -14.40
CA ALA A 231 8.04 -1.29 -12.97
C ALA A 231 8.92 -2.51 -12.62
N ALA A 232 10.09 -2.27 -12.00
CA ALA A 232 10.93 -3.32 -11.44
C ALA A 232 10.23 -3.90 -10.20
N THR A 233 9.43 -4.94 -10.41
CA THR A 233 8.64 -5.59 -9.37
C THR A 233 9.13 -7.00 -9.08
N VAL A 234 8.91 -7.44 -7.84
CA VAL A 234 9.18 -8.79 -7.38
C VAL A 234 7.86 -9.45 -6.99
N ASP A 235 7.60 -10.66 -7.47
CA ASP A 235 6.44 -11.45 -7.03
C ASP A 235 6.74 -12.10 -5.67
N LEU A 236 6.29 -11.45 -4.59
CA LEU A 236 6.52 -11.93 -3.23
C LEU A 236 5.76 -13.21 -2.92
N LYS A 237 4.57 -13.43 -3.50
CA LYS A 237 3.80 -14.66 -3.26
C LYS A 237 4.52 -15.85 -3.88
N LYS A 238 4.96 -15.72 -5.13
CA LYS A 238 5.77 -16.75 -5.79
C LYS A 238 7.08 -17.01 -5.05
N ARG A 239 7.77 -15.95 -4.64
CA ARG A 239 9.03 -16.06 -3.86
C ARG A 239 8.81 -16.78 -2.54
N LEU A 240 7.75 -16.42 -1.79
CA LEU A 240 7.40 -17.07 -0.53
C LEU A 240 7.15 -18.56 -0.70
N LEU A 241 6.33 -18.96 -1.68
CA LEU A 241 6.02 -20.37 -1.93
C LEU A 241 7.25 -21.17 -2.35
N TYR A 242 8.14 -20.58 -3.16
CA TYR A 242 9.41 -21.19 -3.52
C TYR A 242 10.29 -21.37 -2.28
N ASP A 243 10.50 -20.30 -1.51
CA ASP A 243 11.38 -20.32 -0.33
C ASP A 243 10.86 -21.27 0.76
N LEU A 244 9.54 -21.40 0.94
CA LEU A 244 8.93 -22.39 1.84
C LEU A 244 9.18 -23.83 1.39
N ALA A 245 9.23 -24.08 0.08
CA ALA A 245 9.54 -25.41 -0.46
C ALA A 245 11.04 -25.74 -0.43
N THR A 246 11.90 -24.72 -0.36
CA THR A 246 13.36 -24.86 -0.41
C THR A 246 14.07 -24.28 0.81
N VAL A 247 13.41 -24.28 1.98
CA VAL A 247 14.02 -23.75 3.22
C VAL A 247 15.34 -24.48 3.47
N PRO A 248 16.48 -23.77 3.59
CA PRO A 248 17.75 -24.42 3.85
C PRO A 248 17.72 -25.16 5.19
N ALA A 249 18.12 -26.43 5.19
CA ALA A 249 18.11 -27.29 6.37
C ALA A 249 19.16 -26.90 7.44
N ASP A 250 20.10 -26.03 7.09
CA ASP A 250 21.21 -25.57 7.91
C ASP A 250 20.91 -24.29 8.71
N LEU A 251 19.73 -23.68 8.53
CA LEU A 251 19.30 -22.56 9.35
C LEU A 251 19.09 -23.02 10.79
N SER A 252 19.96 -22.56 11.68
CA SER A 252 19.96 -22.86 13.11
C SER A 252 20.50 -21.68 13.91
N GLY A 253 20.52 -21.82 15.24
CA GLY A 253 21.02 -20.78 16.13
C GLY A 253 19.94 -19.77 16.50
N SER A 254 20.36 -18.55 16.84
CA SER A 254 19.43 -17.54 17.35
C SER A 254 19.08 -16.47 16.33
N LEU A 255 17.83 -16.00 16.38
CA LEU A 255 17.32 -14.94 15.52
C LEU A 255 17.00 -13.71 16.36
N THR A 256 17.64 -12.59 16.07
CA THR A 256 17.26 -11.29 16.61
C THR A 256 16.36 -10.57 15.62
N VAL A 257 15.20 -10.11 16.11
CA VAL A 257 14.27 -9.26 15.36
C VAL A 257 14.35 -7.85 15.92
N ARG A 258 14.75 -6.90 15.09
CA ARG A 258 14.83 -5.48 15.44
C ARG A 258 13.62 -4.74 14.91
N LEU A 259 12.96 -3.97 15.77
CA LEU A 259 11.86 -3.10 15.40
C LEU A 259 12.44 -1.75 14.95
N ARG A 260 12.68 -1.61 13.63
CA ARG A 260 13.25 -0.41 13.03
C ARG A 260 12.31 0.79 13.09
N THR A 261 11.01 0.52 13.13
CA THR A 261 9.97 1.50 13.43
C THR A 261 8.97 0.88 14.40
N PRO A 262 8.19 1.69 15.14
CA PRO A 262 7.25 1.15 16.11
C PRO A 262 6.30 0.11 15.52
N LEU A 263 6.22 -1.06 16.14
CA LEU A 263 5.29 -2.13 15.77
C LEU A 263 4.05 -2.07 16.65
N LYS A 264 2.87 -1.91 16.04
CA LYS A 264 1.57 -1.98 16.71
C LYS A 264 0.89 -3.30 16.40
N LEU A 265 0.74 -4.16 17.39
CA LEU A 265 0.07 -5.45 17.24
C LEU A 265 -1.44 -5.26 17.10
N LYS A 266 -2.08 -6.01 16.20
CA LYS A 266 -3.54 -5.97 16.01
C LYS A 266 -4.30 -6.61 17.16
N SER A 267 -3.64 -7.50 17.90
CA SER A 267 -4.18 -8.09 19.14
C SER A 267 -4.28 -7.09 20.29
N GLY A 268 -3.82 -5.85 20.11
CA GLY A 268 -3.75 -4.83 21.16
C GLY A 268 -2.39 -4.77 21.85
N HIS A 269 -2.28 -3.86 22.83
CA HIS A 269 -1.04 -3.63 23.56
C HIS A 269 -0.73 -4.82 24.48
N PRO A 270 0.43 -5.47 24.34
CA PRO A 270 0.82 -6.50 25.29
C PRO A 270 1.06 -5.83 26.65
N GLU A 271 0.33 -6.27 27.67
CA GLU A 271 0.41 -5.72 29.04
C GLU A 271 1.84 -5.72 29.60
N ASN A 272 2.69 -6.63 29.11
CA ASN A 272 4.06 -6.84 29.56
C ASN A 272 5.14 -6.38 28.56
N VAL A 273 4.80 -5.54 27.57
CA VAL A 273 5.77 -5.04 26.56
C VAL A 273 6.60 -6.19 25.99
N SER A 274 5.92 -7.27 25.60
CA SER A 274 6.54 -8.50 25.14
C SER A 274 6.13 -8.83 23.71
N LEU A 275 7.04 -9.48 22.99
CA LEU A 275 6.77 -10.00 21.65
C LEU A 275 7.20 -11.47 21.59
N PRO A 276 6.37 -12.40 22.08
CA PRO A 276 6.55 -13.83 21.86
C PRO A 276 6.61 -14.16 20.36
N PHE A 277 7.34 -15.22 20.00
CA PHE A 277 7.56 -15.58 18.60
C PHE A 277 6.26 -15.92 17.86
N ASP A 278 5.33 -16.61 18.52
CA ASP A 278 4.01 -16.93 17.98
C ASP A 278 3.15 -15.69 17.72
N ALA A 279 3.32 -14.61 18.50
CA ALA A 279 2.66 -13.33 18.24
C ALA A 279 3.20 -12.68 16.95
N LEU A 280 4.53 -12.68 16.77
CA LEU A 280 5.17 -12.18 15.56
C LEU A 280 4.75 -12.99 14.32
N VAL A 281 4.68 -14.31 14.43
CA VAL A 281 4.24 -15.20 13.35
C VAL A 281 2.76 -14.97 13.01
N ARG A 282 1.88 -14.77 14.00
CA ARG A 282 0.47 -14.41 13.76
C ARG A 282 0.33 -13.12 12.98
N GLU A 283 1.01 -12.04 13.37
CA GLU A 283 1.00 -10.77 12.64
C GLU A 283 1.50 -10.94 11.21
N THR A 284 2.55 -11.76 11.03
CA THR A 284 3.12 -12.08 9.72
C THR A 284 2.11 -12.83 8.84
N LEU A 285 1.51 -13.90 9.35
CA LEU A 285 0.53 -14.69 8.62
C LEU A 285 -0.69 -13.87 8.22
N GLN A 286 -1.22 -13.05 9.14
CA GLN A 286 -2.32 -12.13 8.85
C GLN A 286 -1.96 -11.13 7.76
N ARG A 287 -0.73 -10.59 7.77
CA ARG A 287 -0.25 -9.66 6.75
C ARG A 287 -0.11 -10.33 5.38
N VAL A 288 0.48 -11.53 5.34
CA VAL A 288 0.61 -12.35 4.12
C VAL A 288 -0.77 -12.63 3.53
N ALA A 289 -1.70 -13.12 4.34
CA ALA A 289 -3.07 -13.43 3.93
C ALA A 289 -3.76 -12.19 3.36
N SER A 290 -3.75 -11.09 4.10
CA SER A 290 -4.40 -9.83 3.72
C SER A 290 -3.86 -9.26 2.40
N LEU A 291 -2.54 -9.16 2.25
CA LEU A 291 -1.92 -8.62 1.04
C LEU A 291 -2.10 -9.55 -0.17
N CYS A 292 -1.94 -10.86 0.00
CA CYS A 292 -2.12 -11.80 -1.10
C CYS A 292 -3.58 -11.91 -1.54
N HIS A 293 -4.52 -11.86 -0.60
CA HIS A 293 -5.95 -11.79 -0.91
C HIS A 293 -6.27 -10.54 -1.73
N ALA A 294 -5.81 -9.36 -1.28
CA ALA A 294 -6.10 -8.09 -1.93
C ALA A 294 -5.36 -7.88 -3.26
N PHE A 295 -4.10 -8.30 -3.35
CA PHE A 295 -3.19 -7.91 -4.43
C PHE A 295 -2.52 -9.08 -5.17
N GLY A 296 -2.64 -10.32 -4.68
CA GLY A 296 -2.00 -11.53 -5.22
C GLY A 296 -2.96 -12.60 -5.74
N ASN A 297 -4.18 -12.18 -6.11
CA ASN A 297 -5.28 -13.04 -6.56
C ASN A 297 -5.54 -14.24 -5.62
N GLY A 298 -5.68 -13.94 -4.33
CA GLY A 298 -6.06 -14.92 -3.32
C GLY A 298 -4.95 -15.24 -2.32
N GLU A 299 -5.40 -15.71 -1.16
CA GLU A 299 -4.56 -16.13 -0.05
C GLU A 299 -3.71 -17.37 -0.43
N PRO A 300 -2.43 -17.46 -0.01
CA PRO A 300 -1.64 -18.66 -0.21
C PRO A 300 -2.19 -19.83 0.63
N ALA A 301 -2.17 -21.04 0.08
CA ALA A 301 -2.62 -22.24 0.78
C ALA A 301 -1.57 -22.69 1.82
N LEU A 302 -1.56 -22.03 2.98
CA LEU A 302 -0.66 -22.34 4.11
C LEU A 302 -1.42 -23.04 5.24
N ASP A 303 -0.70 -23.81 6.05
CA ASP A 303 -1.20 -24.36 7.31
C ASP A 303 -1.14 -23.28 8.42
N TYR A 304 -2.02 -22.28 8.33
CA TYR A 304 -2.05 -21.14 9.26
C TYR A 304 -2.13 -21.55 10.73
N ARG A 305 -2.96 -22.56 11.01
CA ARG A 305 -3.17 -23.07 12.36
C ARG A 305 -1.94 -23.79 12.87
N GLY A 306 -1.43 -24.77 12.13
CA GLY A 306 -0.26 -25.53 12.57
C GLY A 306 1.01 -24.69 12.64
N LEU A 307 1.19 -23.70 11.74
CA LEU A 307 2.30 -22.73 11.83
C LEU A 307 2.23 -21.93 13.14
N THR A 308 1.05 -21.43 13.49
CA THR A 308 0.87 -20.67 14.74
C THR A 308 1.12 -21.55 15.96
N GLU A 309 0.65 -22.79 15.95
CA GLU A 309 0.86 -23.76 17.04
C GLU A 309 2.35 -24.11 17.19
N ARG A 310 3.07 -24.38 16.09
CA ARG A 310 4.52 -24.67 16.13
C ARG A 310 5.36 -23.48 16.57
N ALA A 311 4.95 -22.25 16.22
CA ALA A 311 5.66 -21.03 16.62
C ALA A 311 5.73 -20.86 18.15
N THR A 312 4.79 -21.43 18.91
CA THR A 312 4.82 -21.40 20.39
C THR A 312 6.01 -22.15 20.99
N ARG A 313 6.67 -23.01 20.22
CA ARG A 313 7.83 -23.81 20.66
C ARG A 313 9.13 -23.02 20.60
N VAL A 314 9.17 -21.91 19.87
CA VAL A 314 10.36 -21.07 19.74
C VAL A 314 10.47 -20.18 20.97
N GLN A 315 11.54 -20.34 21.74
CA GLN A 315 11.74 -19.64 22.99
C GLN A 315 12.26 -18.21 22.78
N THR A 316 11.78 -17.26 23.58
CA THR A 316 12.41 -15.94 23.69
C THR A 316 13.61 -16.04 24.62
N LEU A 317 14.82 -15.82 24.10
CA LEU A 317 16.06 -15.83 24.88
C LEU A 317 16.29 -14.51 25.64
N GLY A 318 15.82 -13.40 25.07
CA GLY A 318 15.94 -12.07 25.67
C GLY A 318 15.19 -11.03 24.87
N GLN A 319 14.84 -9.91 25.52
CA GLN A 319 14.17 -8.79 24.88
C GLN A 319 14.61 -7.48 25.53
N ALA A 320 14.82 -6.47 24.69
CA ALA A 320 15.03 -5.08 25.08
C ALA A 320 13.97 -4.26 24.36
N LEU A 321 12.71 -4.49 24.75
CA LEU A 321 11.54 -3.82 24.18
C LEU A 321 11.09 -2.66 25.05
N GLU A 322 10.66 -1.59 24.40
CA GLU A 322 10.09 -0.42 25.03
C GLU A 322 8.77 -0.05 24.36
N ALA A 323 7.77 0.29 25.18
CA ALA A 323 6.57 0.94 24.69
C ALA A 323 6.92 2.35 24.23
N VAL A 324 6.41 2.75 23.05
CA VAL A 324 6.67 4.10 22.55
C VAL A 324 6.08 5.13 23.48
N ASN A 325 6.96 5.97 24.04
CA ASN A 325 6.61 7.15 24.82
C ASN A 325 6.83 8.39 23.96
N PRO A 326 5.77 9.08 23.51
CA PRO A 326 5.94 10.25 22.67
C PRO A 326 6.68 11.38 23.41
N VAL A 327 7.69 11.97 22.76
CA VAL A 327 8.48 13.07 23.34
C VAL A 327 7.60 14.30 23.62
N ASP A 328 8.02 15.13 24.57
CA ASP A 328 7.37 16.40 24.87
C ASP A 328 7.29 17.32 23.64
N GLY A 329 6.13 17.94 23.45
CA GLY A 329 5.86 18.77 22.27
C GLY A 329 5.47 17.97 20.99
N THR A 330 5.35 16.65 21.08
CA THR A 330 4.68 15.83 20.06
C THR A 330 3.21 16.23 19.96
N ASN A 331 2.75 16.51 18.75
CA ASN A 331 1.37 16.93 18.56
C ASN A 331 0.41 15.77 18.88
N ARG A 332 -0.85 16.08 19.23
CA ARG A 332 -1.84 15.08 19.64
C ARG A 332 -2.02 13.93 18.64
N ARG A 333 -1.97 14.21 17.33
CA ARG A 333 -2.19 13.19 16.29
C ARG A 333 -1.03 12.21 16.19
N ASP A 334 0.20 12.72 16.30
CA ASP A 334 1.40 11.90 16.29
C ASP A 334 1.42 11.00 17.53
N ARG A 335 0.97 11.52 18.69
CA ARG A 335 0.81 10.72 19.93
C ARG A 335 -0.22 9.59 19.74
N GLU A 336 -1.39 9.91 19.22
CA GLU A 336 -2.46 8.93 18.96
C GLU A 336 -2.00 7.85 17.94
N LEU A 337 -1.26 8.24 16.91
CA LEU A 337 -0.73 7.30 15.91
C LEU A 337 0.24 6.30 16.53
N LEU A 338 1.20 6.80 17.32
CA LEU A 338 2.28 6.02 17.93
C LEU A 338 1.86 5.24 19.18
N GLN A 339 0.70 5.54 19.74
CA GLN A 339 0.23 4.97 21.00
C GLN A 339 0.27 3.43 20.97
N GLY A 340 1.00 2.90 21.95
CA GLY A 340 1.30 1.48 22.19
C GLY A 340 1.83 0.71 20.99
N GLY A 341 2.66 1.37 20.19
CA GLY A 341 3.72 0.70 19.43
C GLY A 341 4.83 0.20 20.35
N LEU A 342 5.53 -0.84 19.90
CA LEU A 342 6.73 -1.40 20.51
C LEU A 342 7.97 -1.01 19.69
N THR A 343 9.06 -0.69 20.37
CA THR A 343 10.38 -0.45 19.78
C THR A 343 11.45 -1.29 20.48
N GLY A 344 12.63 -1.43 19.87
CA GLY A 344 13.73 -2.20 20.43
C GLY A 344 13.94 -3.52 19.69
N GLU A 345 14.45 -4.54 20.39
CA GLU A 345 14.78 -5.83 19.78
C GLU A 345 14.44 -7.03 20.67
N VAL A 346 14.18 -8.16 20.02
CA VAL A 346 13.91 -9.45 20.69
C VAL A 346 14.79 -10.51 20.08
N ARG A 347 15.39 -11.33 20.92
CA ARG A 347 16.20 -12.49 20.53
C ARG A 347 15.43 -13.77 20.80
N TYR A 348 15.25 -14.56 19.76
CA TYR A 348 14.64 -15.88 19.80
C TYR A 348 15.71 -16.97 19.71
N GLY A 349 15.45 -18.08 20.38
CA GLY A 349 16.24 -19.30 20.32
C GLY A 349 15.97 -20.07 19.04
N ASP A 350 16.51 -21.28 18.95
CA ASP A 350 16.40 -22.10 17.75
C ASP A 350 14.95 -22.52 17.43
N GLY A 351 14.74 -23.07 16.23
CA GLY A 351 13.43 -23.51 15.74
C GLY A 351 12.67 -22.48 14.88
N TRP A 352 13.28 -21.33 14.59
CA TRP A 352 12.69 -20.29 13.73
C TRP A 352 12.86 -20.56 12.22
N ALA A 353 13.68 -21.54 11.83
CA ALA A 353 14.06 -21.80 10.44
C ALA A 353 12.88 -21.99 9.49
N GLU A 354 11.86 -22.78 9.89
CA GLU A 354 10.66 -23.01 9.07
C GLU A 354 9.86 -21.73 8.80
N PHE A 355 9.97 -20.73 9.68
CA PHE A 355 9.27 -19.45 9.59
C PHE A 355 10.07 -18.40 8.83
N PHE A 356 11.34 -18.67 8.52
CA PHE A 356 12.23 -17.67 7.92
C PHE A 356 11.68 -17.08 6.61
N PRO A 357 11.11 -17.84 5.66
CA PRO A 357 10.49 -17.25 4.47
C PRO A 357 9.34 -16.28 4.78
N LEU A 358 8.52 -16.59 5.78
CA LEU A 358 7.42 -15.74 6.23
C LEU A 358 7.96 -14.44 6.86
N LEU A 359 8.98 -14.54 7.70
CA LEU A 359 9.60 -13.38 8.33
C LEU A 359 10.32 -12.49 7.29
N ARG A 360 10.94 -13.09 6.26
CA ARG A 360 11.52 -12.34 5.13
C ARG A 360 10.46 -11.63 4.31
N PHE A 361 9.28 -12.23 4.14
CA PHE A 361 8.14 -11.53 3.54
C PHE A 361 7.74 -10.32 4.40
N ALA A 362 7.60 -10.51 5.71
CA ALA A 362 7.26 -9.44 6.65
C ALA A 362 8.24 -8.26 6.63
N GLU A 363 9.55 -8.54 6.57
CA GLU A 363 10.62 -7.53 6.46
C GLU A 363 10.42 -6.60 5.25
N GLN A 364 9.82 -7.09 4.16
CA GLN A 364 9.60 -6.33 2.92
C GLN A 364 8.30 -5.51 2.90
N VAL A 365 7.35 -5.79 3.78
CA VAL A 365 5.97 -5.24 3.68
C VAL A 365 5.45 -4.56 4.93
N HIS A 366 6.26 -4.56 6.00
CA HIS A 366 5.93 -4.10 7.34
C HIS A 366 4.80 -4.93 8.01
N LEU A 367 4.75 -4.92 9.33
CA LEU A 367 3.78 -5.67 10.15
C LEU A 367 2.89 -4.78 11.01
N GLY A 368 1.76 -5.34 11.44
CA GLY A 368 0.86 -4.69 12.39
C GLY A 368 -0.01 -3.59 11.78
N GLU A 369 -0.40 -2.64 12.63
CA GLU A 369 -1.26 -1.52 12.28
C GLU A 369 -0.48 -0.31 11.73
N GLU A 370 -1.18 0.56 11.01
CA GLU A 370 -0.65 1.86 10.56
C GLU A 370 0.61 1.79 9.67
N THR A 371 0.82 0.64 9.02
CA THR A 371 1.95 0.40 8.09
C THR A 371 2.04 1.44 6.99
N THR A 372 0.95 2.10 6.58
CA THR A 372 1.00 3.15 5.53
C THR A 372 1.80 4.37 5.91
N PHE A 373 1.98 4.61 7.22
CA PHE A 373 2.83 5.67 7.74
C PHE A 373 4.30 5.25 7.88
N GLY A 374 4.64 4.01 7.50
CA GLY A 374 5.97 3.45 7.64
C GLY A 374 6.23 2.73 8.97
N LEU A 375 5.19 2.53 9.79
CA LEU A 375 5.28 1.74 11.03
C LEU A 375 5.43 0.24 10.75
N GLY A 376 5.92 -0.51 11.75
CA GLY A 376 6.02 -1.96 11.68
C GLY A 376 7.16 -2.52 10.82
N ARG A 377 8.13 -1.70 10.44
CA ARG A 377 9.38 -2.14 9.80
C ARG A 377 10.19 -2.97 10.77
N ILE A 378 10.52 -4.19 10.38
CA ILE A 378 11.39 -5.09 11.13
C ILE A 378 12.67 -5.35 10.36
N GLU A 379 13.69 -5.84 11.04
CA GLU A 379 14.92 -6.37 10.45
C GLU A 379 15.29 -7.67 11.15
N LEU A 380 15.71 -8.66 10.36
CA LEU A 380 16.14 -9.96 10.85
C LEU A 380 17.67 -10.05 10.91
N VAL A 381 18.22 -10.30 12.09
CA VAL A 381 19.66 -10.49 12.31
C VAL A 381 19.90 -11.90 12.81
N ARG A 382 20.58 -12.71 12.00
CA ARG A 382 20.93 -14.10 12.34
C ARG A 382 22.23 -14.12 13.11
N SER A 383 22.29 -14.94 14.17
CA SER A 383 23.55 -15.27 14.85
C SER A 383 23.71 -16.79 14.81
N VAL A 384 24.77 -17.23 14.13
CA VAL A 384 25.18 -18.65 14.02
C VAL A 384 25.79 -19.11 15.33
#